data_AF-A0A1I5GEQ3-F1
#
_entry.id   AF-A0A1I5GEQ3-F1
#
_cell.length_a   1.000
_cell.length_b   1.000
_cell.length_c   1.000
_cell.angle_alpha   90.00
_cell.angle_beta   90.00
_cell.angle_gamma   90.00
#
_symmetry.space_group_name_H-M   'P 1'
#
loop_
_entity.id
_entity.type
_entity.pdbx_description
1 polymer ?
#
loop_
_entity_poly.entity_id
_entity_poly.type
_entity_poly.pdbx_seq_one_letter_code
_entity_poly.pdbx_strand_id
1 'polypeptide(L)'
;MVWNIVDKIVRVIVGGFFRLLKKDYTASVHEGLMQFVKFGIVGVSNTVISYVLYSVTLIALKAGGLLPKFDYLVATVIAFVLSVLWSFYWNNKFVFTMEEGQTRNIWKALVKTYISYSFTGLFLNSILMVLWVQVLGVSEFIAPIINLLVSVPVNFFINKFWAFKAR
;
A
#
# COMPACT_ATOMS: atom_id res chain seq x y z
N MET A 1 19.28 12.13 0.72
CA MET A 1 20.24 11.16 1.30
C MET A 1 19.68 9.73 1.33
N VAL A 2 18.52 9.48 1.97
CA VAL A 2 17.92 8.13 2.07
C VAL A 2 17.61 7.50 0.71
N TRP A 3 17.00 8.25 -0.22
CA TRP A 3 16.65 7.71 -1.54
C TRP A 3 17.85 7.28 -2.39
N ASN A 4 18.98 7.96 -2.25
CA ASN A 4 20.21 7.61 -2.99
C ASN A 4 20.79 6.28 -2.47
N ILE A 5 20.63 6.01 -1.17
CA ILE A 5 21.04 4.74 -0.57
C ILE A 5 20.13 3.61 -1.06
N VAL A 6 18.80 3.82 -1.01
CA VAL A 6 17.83 2.84 -1.50
C VAL A 6 18.04 2.56 -3.00
N ASP A 7 18.25 3.59 -3.82
CA ASP A 7 18.55 3.46 -5.24
C ASP A 7 19.79 2.61 -5.49
N LYS A 8 20.88 2.88 -4.75
CA LYS A 8 22.12 2.10 -4.85
C LYS A 8 21.93 0.63 -4.46
N ILE A 9 21.19 0.36 -3.39
CA ILE A 9 20.87 -1.01 -2.94
C ILE A 9 20.06 -1.74 -4.01
N VAL A 10 18.99 -1.12 -4.53
CA VAL A 10 18.13 -1.71 -5.55
C VAL A 10 18.92 -2.01 -6.82
N ARG A 11 19.78 -1.10 -7.28
CA ARG A 11 20.65 -1.33 -8.45
C ARG A 11 21.60 -2.52 -8.25
N VAL A 12 22.19 -2.66 -7.07
CA VAL A 12 23.12 -3.77 -6.78
C VAL A 12 22.38 -5.11 -6.77
N ILE A 13 21.27 -5.20 -6.04
CA ILE A 13 20.51 -6.45 -5.88
C ILE A 13 19.88 -6.86 -7.22
N VAL A 14 19.15 -5.95 -7.86
CA VAL A 14 18.42 -6.23 -9.10
C VAL A 14 19.38 -6.38 -10.27
N GLY A 15 20.41 -5.53 -10.36
CA GLY A 15 21.44 -5.64 -11.39
C GLY A 15 22.19 -6.97 -11.31
N GLY A 16 22.48 -7.46 -10.10
CA GLY A 16 23.03 -8.80 -9.89
C GLY A 16 22.10 -9.91 -10.41
N PHE A 17 20.81 -9.81 -10.08
CA PHE A 17 19.79 -10.77 -10.53
C PHE A 17 19.59 -10.77 -12.06
N PHE A 18 19.55 -9.60 -12.71
CA PHE A 18 19.41 -9.50 -14.16
C PHE A 18 20.66 -10.01 -14.90
N ARG A 19 21.85 -9.80 -14.34
CA ARG A 19 23.09 -10.41 -14.84
C ARG A 19 23.04 -11.94 -14.79
N LEU A 20 22.51 -12.52 -13.71
CA LEU A 20 22.31 -13.97 -13.60
C LEU A 20 21.32 -14.49 -14.65
N LEU A 21 20.29 -13.71 -14.97
CA LEU A 21 19.28 -14.06 -15.97
C LEU A 21 19.67 -13.72 -17.41
N LYS A 22 20.87 -13.17 -17.65
CA LYS A 22 21.32 -12.66 -18.98
C LYS A 22 20.27 -11.77 -19.66
N LYS A 23 19.52 -10.98 -18.89
CA LYS A 23 18.55 -10.01 -19.41
C LYS A 23 19.06 -8.60 -19.23
N ASP A 24 18.68 -7.73 -20.17
CA ASP A 24 19.02 -6.33 -20.08
C ASP A 24 18.26 -5.64 -18.96
N TYR A 25 19.01 -4.92 -18.13
CA TYR A 25 18.47 -4.08 -17.07
C TYR A 25 18.27 -2.66 -17.59
N THR A 26 17.05 -2.39 -18.05
CA THR A 26 16.67 -1.10 -18.64
C THR A 26 16.29 -0.07 -17.56
N ALA A 27 16.48 1.22 -17.84
CA ALA A 27 16.08 2.31 -16.96
C ALA A 27 14.60 2.26 -16.54
N SER A 28 13.70 1.89 -17.46
CA SER A 28 12.26 1.75 -17.18
C SER A 28 11.94 0.64 -16.16
N VAL A 29 12.69 -0.46 -16.19
CA VAL A 29 12.56 -1.55 -15.20
C VAL A 29 13.04 -1.06 -13.84
N HIS A 30 14.16 -0.33 -13.79
CA HIS A 30 14.66 0.26 -12.56
C HIS A 30 13.66 1.24 -11.94
N GLU A 31 13.11 2.16 -12.72
CA GLU A 31 12.09 3.11 -12.26
C GLU A 31 10.85 2.40 -11.71
N GLY A 32 10.37 1.37 -12.42
CA GLY A 32 9.24 0.56 -11.95
C GLY A 32 9.50 -0.12 -10.62
N LEU A 33 10.70 -0.69 -10.43
CA LEU A 33 11.10 -1.32 -9.17
C LEU A 33 11.30 -0.30 -8.06
N MET A 34 11.87 0.87 -8.36
CA MET A 34 11.99 1.94 -7.39
C MET A 34 10.62 2.44 -6.93
N GLN A 35 9.64 2.56 -7.83
CA GLN A 35 8.26 2.87 -7.45
C GLN A 35 7.68 1.77 -6.55
N PHE A 36 7.91 0.50 -6.85
CA PHE A 36 7.44 -0.60 -6.01
C PHE A 36 8.06 -0.59 -4.60
N VAL A 37 9.38 -0.37 -4.49
CA VAL A 37 10.07 -0.27 -3.19
C VAL A 37 9.56 0.93 -2.40
N LYS A 38 9.41 2.09 -3.04
CA LYS A 38 8.84 3.29 -2.41
C LYS A 38 7.41 3.02 -1.92
N PHE A 39 6.59 2.37 -2.74
CA PHE A 39 5.22 1.96 -2.37
C PHE A 39 5.23 1.03 -1.16
N GLY A 40 6.13 0.05 -1.12
CA GLY A 40 6.31 -0.84 0.02
C GLY A 40 6.66 -0.08 1.32
N ILE A 41 7.60 0.87 1.25
CA ILE A 41 7.98 1.72 2.40
C ILE A 41 6.78 2.55 2.89
N VAL A 42 6.03 3.15 1.96
CA VAL A 42 4.80 3.88 2.29
C VAL A 42 3.75 2.95 2.90
N GLY A 43 3.62 1.73 2.38
CA GLY A 43 2.72 0.70 2.90
C GLY A 43 3.05 0.29 4.34
N VAL A 44 4.32 0.06 4.66
CA VAL A 44 4.77 -0.23 6.03
C VAL A 44 4.46 0.96 6.96
N SER A 45 4.76 2.18 6.50
CA SER A 45 4.45 3.40 7.25
C SER A 45 2.94 3.56 7.48
N ASN A 46 2.13 3.20 6.48
CA ASN A 46 0.68 3.23 6.58
C ASN A 46 0.15 2.24 7.62
N THR A 47 0.71 1.05 7.72
CA THR A 47 0.32 0.07 8.75
C THR A 47 0.61 0.61 10.16
N VAL A 48 1.78 1.20 10.38
CA VAL A 48 2.14 1.82 11.67
C VAL A 48 1.18 2.96 12.01
N ILE A 49 0.95 3.87 11.07
CA ILE A 49 0.05 5.01 11.28
C ILE A 49 -1.40 4.56 11.47
N SER A 50 -1.88 3.56 10.74
CA SER A 50 -3.21 3.00 10.92
C SER A 50 -3.40 2.46 12.34
N TYR A 51 -2.42 1.72 12.86
CA TYR A 51 -2.45 1.21 14.23
C TYR A 51 -2.45 2.34 15.27
N VAL A 52 -1.59 3.35 15.09
CA VAL A 52 -1.54 4.52 15.98
C VAL A 52 -2.86 5.27 15.98
N LEU A 53 -3.42 5.55 14.80
CA LEU A 53 -4.70 6.24 14.65
C LEU A 53 -5.84 5.46 15.29
N TYR A 54 -5.89 4.15 15.10
CA TYR A 54 -6.86 3.28 15.75
C TYR A 54 -6.74 3.36 17.27
N SER A 55 -5.55 3.17 17.82
CA SER A 55 -5.34 3.16 19.27
C SER A 55 -5.64 4.52 19.91
N VAL A 56 -5.18 5.63 19.31
CA VAL A 56 -5.45 6.99 19.82
C VAL A 56 -6.94 7.29 19.77
N THR A 57 -7.61 6.98 18.66
CA THR A 57 -9.05 7.22 18.52
C THR A 57 -9.85 6.37 19.51
N LEU A 58 -9.47 5.11 19.70
CA LEU A 58 -10.13 4.22 20.66
C LEU A 58 -9.97 4.72 22.10
N ILE A 59 -8.78 5.18 22.49
CA ILE A 59 -8.54 5.74 23.83
C ILE A 59 -9.37 7.02 24.03
N ALA A 60 -9.39 7.92 23.05
CA ALA A 60 -10.16 9.16 23.11
C ALA A 60 -11.67 8.89 23.24
N LEU A 61 -12.21 7.94 22.47
CA LEU A 61 -13.63 7.58 22.53
C LEU A 61 -14.00 6.93 23.87
N LYS A 62 -13.16 6.02 24.38
CA LYS A 62 -13.36 5.41 25.71
C LYS A 62 -13.30 6.44 26.84
N ALA A 63 -12.39 7.41 26.77
CA ALA A 63 -12.28 8.48 27.75
C ALA A 63 -13.47 9.46 27.69
N GLY A 64 -14.03 9.70 26.50
CA GLY A 64 -15.19 10.57 26.30
C GLY A 64 -16.54 9.93 26.65
N GLY A 65 -16.61 8.62 26.84
CA GLY A 65 -17.85 7.90 27.19
C GLY A 65 -18.95 7.97 26.12
N LEU A 66 -18.62 8.40 24.89
CA LEU A 66 -19.59 8.78 23.87
C LEU A 66 -20.37 7.59 23.28
N LEU A 67 -19.75 6.40 23.10
CA LEU A 67 -20.40 5.22 22.47
C LEU A 67 -19.79 3.85 22.90
N PRO A 68 -19.94 3.39 24.17
CA PRO A 68 -19.25 2.22 24.72
C PRO A 68 -19.42 0.89 23.95
N LYS A 69 -20.43 0.75 23.09
CA LYS A 69 -20.66 -0.45 22.25
C LYS A 69 -20.11 -0.34 20.82
N PHE A 70 -19.86 0.87 20.32
CA PHE A 70 -19.45 1.11 18.93
C PHE A 70 -18.09 1.80 18.79
N ASP A 71 -17.42 2.14 19.90
CA ASP A 71 -16.14 2.86 19.91
C ASP A 71 -15.08 2.23 19.01
N TYR A 72 -14.99 0.89 18.97
CA TYR A 72 -14.00 0.19 18.14
C TYR A 72 -14.33 0.24 16.64
N LEU A 73 -15.61 0.23 16.27
CA LEU A 73 -16.03 0.35 14.87
C LEU A 73 -15.76 1.76 14.37
N VAL A 74 -16.11 2.78 15.16
CA VAL A 74 -15.84 4.18 14.85
C VAL A 74 -14.34 4.43 14.76
N ALA A 75 -13.56 3.92 15.71
CA ALA A 75 -12.09 4.00 15.67
C ALA A 75 -11.50 3.32 14.43
N THR A 76 -12.04 2.16 14.02
CA THR A 76 -11.61 1.45 12.82
C THR A 76 -11.89 2.26 11.56
N VAL A 77 -13.09 2.84 11.44
CA VAL A 77 -13.46 3.66 10.28
C VAL A 77 -12.59 4.91 10.20
N ILE A 78 -12.40 5.63 11.30
CA ILE A 78 -11.54 6.83 11.35
C ILE A 78 -10.10 6.47 11.00
N ALA A 79 -9.56 5.40 11.60
CA ALA A 79 -8.20 4.93 11.30
C ALA A 79 -8.05 4.54 9.82
N PHE A 80 -9.04 3.85 9.25
CA PHE A 80 -9.04 3.50 7.83
C PHE A 80 -9.03 4.75 6.95
N VAL A 81 -9.94 5.71 7.18
CA VAL A 81 -10.04 6.93 6.38
C VAL A 81 -8.73 7.73 6.44
N LEU A 82 -8.23 7.99 7.64
CA LEU A 82 -7.02 8.79 7.83
C LEU A 82 -5.76 8.08 7.34
N SER A 83 -5.67 6.74 7.49
CA SER A 83 -4.54 5.97 6.94
C SER A 83 -4.56 5.98 5.41
N VAL A 84 -5.71 5.82 4.76
CA VAL A 84 -5.78 5.94 3.29
C VAL A 84 -5.37 7.33 2.81
N LEU A 85 -5.74 8.40 3.52
CA LEU A 85 -5.24 9.76 3.22
C LEU A 85 -3.72 9.86 3.36
N TRP A 86 -3.16 9.32 4.44
CA TRP A 86 -1.72 9.27 4.65
C TRP A 86 -1.04 8.55 3.50
N SER A 87 -1.50 7.35 3.17
CA SER A 87 -0.97 6.57 2.07
C SER A 87 -1.10 7.32 0.74
N PHE A 88 -2.24 7.95 0.46
CA PHE A 88 -2.43 8.78 -0.74
C PHE A 88 -1.43 9.93 -0.81
N TYR A 89 -1.24 10.67 0.29
CA TYR A 89 -0.33 11.81 0.34
C TYR A 89 1.10 11.39 -0.01
N TRP A 90 1.61 10.34 0.64
CA TRP A 90 2.97 9.86 0.42
C TRP A 90 3.13 9.19 -0.96
N ASN A 91 2.13 8.42 -1.41
CA ASN A 91 2.15 7.82 -2.75
C ASN A 91 2.14 8.88 -3.85
N ASN A 92 1.29 9.90 -3.74
CA ASN A 92 1.26 11.02 -4.67
C ASN A 92 2.60 11.77 -4.71
N LYS A 93 3.13 12.12 -3.53
CA LYS A 93 4.30 13.00 -3.44
C LYS A 93 5.64 12.31 -3.72
N PHE A 94 5.79 11.04 -3.37
CA PHE A 94 7.10 10.36 -3.39
C PHE A 94 7.19 9.17 -4.33
N VAL A 95 6.07 8.44 -4.51
CA VAL A 95 6.04 7.20 -5.31
C VAL A 95 5.72 7.50 -6.76
N PHE A 96 4.63 8.23 -7.00
CA PHE A 96 4.09 8.53 -8.32
C PHE A 96 4.21 10.02 -8.64
N THR A 97 5.46 10.51 -8.61
CA THR A 97 5.81 11.86 -9.05
C THR A 97 5.47 12.03 -10.53
N MET A 98 4.74 13.10 -10.84
CA MET A 98 4.41 13.46 -12.22
C MET A 98 5.63 14.03 -12.92
N GLU A 99 5.77 13.74 -14.21
CA GLU A 99 6.76 14.37 -15.08
C GLU A 99 6.39 15.84 -15.36
N GLU A 100 7.38 16.66 -15.70
CA GLU A 100 7.16 18.06 -16.05
C GLU A 100 6.13 18.19 -17.18
N GLY A 101 5.09 18.98 -16.95
CA GLY A 101 3.99 19.20 -17.92
C GLY A 101 2.78 18.26 -17.78
N GLN A 102 2.86 17.20 -16.98
CA GLN A 102 1.70 16.36 -16.70
C GLN A 102 0.81 16.96 -15.61
N THR A 103 -0.51 16.91 -15.81
CA THR A 103 -1.47 17.33 -14.79
C THR A 103 -2.33 16.14 -14.38
N ARG A 104 -2.61 16.03 -13.08
CA ARG A 104 -3.54 15.03 -12.57
C ARG A 104 -4.53 15.70 -11.64
N ASN A 105 -5.80 15.36 -11.84
CA ASN A 105 -6.84 15.76 -10.91
C ASN A 105 -6.66 15.00 -9.58
N ILE A 106 -6.22 15.73 -8.55
CA ILE A 106 -5.91 15.18 -7.21
C ILE A 106 -7.15 14.53 -6.59
N TRP A 107 -8.33 15.14 -6.74
CA TRP A 107 -9.59 14.59 -6.23
C TRP A 107 -9.94 13.24 -6.87
N LYS A 108 -9.80 13.13 -8.20
CA LYS A 108 -10.02 11.84 -8.88
C LYS A 108 -9.03 10.78 -8.41
N ALA A 109 -7.76 11.14 -8.25
CA ALA A 109 -6.74 10.22 -7.77
C ALA A 109 -7.02 9.77 -6.32
N LEU A 110 -7.50 10.67 -5.47
CA LEU A 110 -7.86 10.37 -4.10
C LEU A 110 -9.01 9.36 -4.03
N VAL A 111 -10.11 9.62 -4.74
CA VAL A 111 -11.27 8.72 -4.79
C VAL A 111 -10.87 7.34 -5.30
N LYS A 112 -10.07 7.27 -6.37
CA LYS A 112 -9.57 5.99 -6.87
C LYS A 112 -8.67 5.26 -5.88
N THR A 113 -7.87 5.99 -5.11
CA THR A 113 -7.03 5.40 -4.06
C THR A 113 -7.91 4.77 -2.99
N TYR A 114 -8.94 5.47 -2.51
CA TYR A 114 -9.93 4.88 -1.60
C TYR A 114 -10.57 3.61 -2.17
N ILE A 115 -11.01 3.65 -3.43
CA ILE A 115 -11.58 2.47 -4.08
C ILE A 115 -10.57 1.32 -4.13
N SER A 116 -9.31 1.59 -4.47
CA SER A 116 -8.23 0.58 -4.51
C SER A 116 -8.00 -0.05 -3.14
N TYR A 117 -7.87 0.77 -2.08
CA TYR A 117 -7.60 0.28 -0.73
C TYR A 117 -8.80 -0.47 -0.13
N SER A 118 -10.03 -0.01 -0.37
CA SER A 118 -11.22 -0.74 0.03
C SER A 118 -11.37 -2.05 -0.74
N PHE A 119 -11.14 -2.05 -2.05
CA PHE A 119 -11.24 -3.24 -2.88
C PHE A 119 -10.20 -4.30 -2.48
N THR A 120 -8.93 -3.89 -2.35
CA THR A 120 -7.85 -4.80 -2.00
C THR A 120 -7.92 -5.26 -0.55
N GLY A 121 -8.28 -4.35 0.37
CA GLY A 121 -8.38 -4.64 1.79
C GLY A 121 -9.57 -5.52 2.16
N LEU A 122 -10.73 -5.33 1.53
CA LEU A 122 -11.94 -6.09 1.86
C LEU A 122 -12.14 -7.29 0.92
N PHE A 123 -12.23 -7.04 -0.39
CA PHE A 123 -12.64 -8.08 -1.34
C PHE A 123 -11.50 -9.03 -1.68
N LEU A 124 -10.36 -8.48 -2.13
CA LEU A 124 -9.23 -9.31 -2.52
C LEU A 124 -8.69 -10.12 -1.33
N ASN A 125 -8.53 -9.47 -0.16
CA ASN A 125 -8.06 -10.15 1.03
C ASN A 125 -9.00 -11.30 1.45
N SER A 126 -10.31 -11.07 1.44
CA SER A 126 -11.30 -12.11 1.80
C SER A 126 -11.30 -13.28 0.83
N ILE A 127 -11.29 -13.02 -0.49
CA ILE A 127 -11.25 -14.08 -1.52
C ILE A 127 -9.97 -14.90 -1.38
N LEU A 128 -8.83 -14.24 -1.21
CA LEU A 128 -7.55 -14.91 -1.02
C LEU A 128 -7.54 -15.75 0.26
N MET A 129 -8.09 -15.26 1.38
CA MET A 129 -8.19 -16.05 2.61
C MET A 129 -8.98 -17.34 2.41
N VAL A 130 -10.15 -17.26 1.77
CA VAL A 130 -10.95 -18.45 1.45
C VAL A 130 -10.17 -19.42 0.56
N LEU A 131 -9.49 -18.91 -0.46
CA LEU A 131 -8.68 -19.74 -1.35
C LEU A 131 -7.54 -20.43 -0.61
N TRP A 132 -6.78 -19.71 0.21
CA TRP A 132 -5.63 -20.28 0.93
C TRP A 132 -6.08 -21.31 1.97
N VAL A 133 -7.06 -20.97 2.81
CA VAL A 133 -7.45 -21.80 3.95
C VAL A 133 -8.39 -22.92 3.52
N GLN A 134 -9.46 -22.61 2.78
CA GLN A 134 -10.52 -23.59 2.48
C GLN A 134 -10.22 -24.45 1.26
N VAL A 135 -9.55 -23.91 0.23
CA VAL A 135 -9.27 -24.65 -1.01
C VAL A 135 -7.92 -25.35 -0.96
N LEU A 136 -6.88 -24.66 -0.47
CA LEU A 136 -5.51 -25.17 -0.45
C LEU A 136 -5.06 -25.73 0.90
N GLY A 137 -5.89 -25.62 1.95
CA GLY A 137 -5.58 -26.16 3.28
C GLY A 137 -4.40 -25.50 3.98
N VAL A 138 -4.05 -24.26 3.60
CA VAL A 138 -2.98 -23.50 4.24
C VAL A 138 -3.43 -23.06 5.64
N SER A 139 -2.52 -23.17 6.62
CA SER A 139 -2.78 -22.72 7.99
C SER A 139 -3.24 -21.26 8.05
N GLU A 140 -4.23 -20.99 8.90
CA GLU A 140 -4.77 -19.65 9.19
C GLU A 140 -3.72 -18.67 9.72
N PHE A 141 -2.59 -19.16 10.25
CA PHE A 141 -1.46 -18.33 10.68
C PHE A 141 -0.56 -17.90 9.52
N ILE A 142 -0.43 -18.74 8.49
CA ILE A 142 0.45 -18.49 7.33
C ILE A 142 -0.31 -17.76 6.22
N ALA A 143 -1.62 -18.04 6.08
CA ALA A 143 -2.45 -17.46 5.03
C ALA A 143 -2.41 -15.92 4.98
N PRO A 144 -2.44 -15.16 6.09
CA PRO A 144 -2.33 -13.70 6.05
C PRO A 144 -0.98 -13.20 5.49
N ILE A 145 0.11 -13.93 5.74
CA ILE A 145 1.45 -13.58 5.24
C ILE A 145 1.48 -13.74 3.72
N ILE A 146 0.98 -14.87 3.21
CA ILE A 146 0.87 -15.12 1.76
C ILE A 146 -0.06 -14.08 1.12
N ASN A 147 -1.16 -13.76 1.80
CA ASN A 147 -2.11 -12.75 1.34
C ASN A 147 -1.46 -11.37 1.23
N LEU A 148 -0.58 -10.99 2.16
CA LEU A 148 0.19 -9.76 2.08
C LEU A 148 1.14 -9.75 0.87
N LEU A 149 1.81 -10.88 0.60
CA LEU A 149 2.72 -11.02 -0.55
C LEU A 149 2.01 -10.86 -1.90
N VAL A 150 0.72 -11.20 -1.99
CA VAL A 150 -0.08 -11.05 -3.21
C VAL A 150 -0.79 -9.70 -3.26
N SER A 151 -1.41 -9.28 -2.16
CA SER A 151 -2.21 -8.06 -2.10
C SER A 151 -1.37 -6.80 -2.27
N VAL A 152 -0.12 -6.76 -1.76
CA VAL A 152 0.75 -5.59 -1.90
C VAL A 152 1.11 -5.31 -3.37
N PRO A 153 1.61 -6.29 -4.16
CA PRO A 153 1.81 -6.11 -5.61
C PRO A 153 0.54 -5.74 -6.35
N VAL A 154 -0.59 -6.39 -6.07
CA VAL A 154 -1.86 -6.08 -6.74
C VAL A 154 -2.28 -4.64 -6.45
N ASN A 155 -2.23 -4.22 -5.19
CA ASN A 155 -2.54 -2.85 -4.80
C ASN A 155 -1.58 -1.84 -5.43
N PHE A 156 -0.28 -2.17 -5.54
CA PHE A 156 0.68 -1.34 -6.26
C PHE A 156 0.28 -1.15 -7.72
N PHE A 157 -0.05 -2.22 -8.44
CA PHE A 157 -0.42 -2.13 -9.85
C PHE A 157 -1.72 -1.36 -10.08
N ILE A 158 -2.73 -1.55 -9.23
CA ILE A 158 -3.98 -0.76 -9.30
C ILE A 158 -3.67 0.72 -9.06
N ASN A 159 -2.87 1.04 -8.03
CA ASN A 159 -2.51 2.42 -7.75
C ASN A 159 -1.70 3.03 -8.90
N LYS A 160 -0.70 2.32 -9.42
CA LYS A 160 0.17 2.78 -10.51
C LYS A 160 -0.60 3.01 -11.80
N PHE A 161 -1.38 2.02 -12.26
CA PHE A 161 -2.00 2.04 -13.58
C PHE A 161 -3.40 2.65 -13.62
N TRP A 162 -4.06 2.80 -12.46
CA TRP A 162 -5.43 3.34 -12.41
C TRP A 162 -5.57 4.56 -11.52
N ALA A 163 -5.11 4.51 -10.27
CA ALA A 163 -5.31 5.62 -9.32
C ALA A 163 -4.45 6.85 -9.68
N PHE A 164 -3.19 6.61 -10.04
CA PHE A 164 -2.19 7.66 -10.26
C PHE A 164 -1.82 7.85 -11.73
N LYS A 165 -2.48 7.17 -12.67
CA LYS A 165 -2.29 7.35 -14.11
C LYS A 165 -2.50 8.82 -14.50
N ALA A 166 -1.45 9.47 -14.98
CA ALA A 166 -1.51 10.79 -15.59
C ALA A 166 -2.28 10.73 -16.91
N ARG A 167 -2.94 11.83 -17.27
CA ARG A 167 -3.59 12.02 -18.57
C ARG A 167 -2.81 13.04 -19.37
#